data_AF-A0A1V6NU12-F1
#
_entry.id   AF-A0A1V6NU12-F1
#
_cell.length_a   1.000
_cell.length_b   1.000
_cell.length_c   1.000
_cell.angle_alpha   90.00
_cell.angle_beta   90.00
_cell.angle_gamma   90.00
#
_symmetry.space_group_name_H-M   'P 1'
#
loop_
_entity.id
_entity.type
_entity.pdbx_description
1 polymer ?
#
loop_
_entity_poly.entity_id
_entity_poly.type
_entity_poly.pdbx_seq_one_letter_code
_entity_poly.pdbx_strand_id
1 'polypeptide(L)'
;MISISHASTFFLLFSSALSFTPCPLLGPAFPPFSLDTNDKTVGGALQELKQRFDTLVTTNTGVHGDVSVNTTFSIALFSSDTGNAEDEPFFWQYHHTAPTLNQSSVGSHAADQDSVYRIGGLTEVFTVWSLFTGNGDQIFDDPVTKYLPELGNSTREQDVIGHVKWDDVTVGQLASHMSGIARDYCSKDVTLQTSSTEMGLPPRQDINMPCCGDSSKCDSSDFIRHLANKTPVVPAGGTPSYSNMAFQLLGYIVEKRTGKPFNKVLQHDIFDVLGMTETSIFAPNKTTTGIIPVSKEASGWLAHHEADQASTSLFSSIKDLATAGQAILNSTLLSKPQTTRWFKPVSHTSNPANSIGSPWLIYSAAESYPNASMVDIYTVLSNEGNDKSLYSSYLGLVPDFGVGFAILSADTETPADLNAHADIIGDVVLEALMKMTIEQAAKNFGGKYKASNINSSISVKYDSLPGLYIHEFVSNGTDFRATLAGIVGVAKPADLSIRLYPTQLVEESGSGSKQAFRAVFQDITELADNGTPTCVSWLDLDKLQYGGRGLDEFVFSLDQSGQAVSVEIPALRVSLEKN
;
A
#
# COMPACT_ATOMS: atom_id res chain seq x y z
N MET A 1 57.27 34.17 -26.38
CA MET A 1 56.73 35.00 -25.27
C MET A 1 55.24 35.12 -25.52
N ILE A 2 54.28 34.63 -24.73
CA ILE A 2 54.19 34.11 -23.35
C ILE A 2 53.00 33.12 -23.38
N SER A 3 53.23 31.83 -23.16
CA SER A 3 52.91 31.06 -21.95
C SER A 3 51.44 30.70 -21.77
N ILE A 4 51.09 29.45 -22.14
CA ILE A 4 49.86 28.76 -21.76
C ILE A 4 50.17 28.01 -20.45
N SER A 5 49.64 28.50 -19.33
CA SER A 5 49.84 27.88 -18.02
C SER A 5 48.94 26.65 -17.87
N HIS A 6 49.56 25.48 -17.70
CA HIS A 6 48.92 24.25 -17.25
C HIS A 6 48.51 24.39 -15.79
N ALA A 7 47.21 24.31 -15.50
CA ALA A 7 46.72 24.00 -14.16
C ALA A 7 46.30 22.53 -14.14
N SER A 8 47.24 21.64 -13.80
CA SER A 8 46.94 20.25 -13.48
C SER A 8 46.27 20.21 -12.11
N THR A 9 44.94 20.20 -12.08
CA THR A 9 44.17 19.94 -10.87
C THR A 9 44.31 18.46 -10.54
N PHE A 10 45.12 18.16 -9.53
CA PHE A 10 45.22 16.82 -8.96
C PHE A 10 43.87 16.50 -8.30
N PHE A 11 43.02 15.73 -8.98
CA PHE A 11 41.87 15.11 -8.33
C PHE A 11 42.41 14.09 -7.33
N LEU A 12 42.43 14.46 -6.05
CA LEU A 12 42.48 13.50 -4.96
C LEU A 12 41.21 12.66 -5.06
N LEU A 13 41.31 11.51 -5.72
CA LEU A 13 40.35 10.42 -5.58
C LEU A 13 40.39 10.00 -4.11
N PHE A 14 39.54 10.61 -3.29
CA PHE A 14 39.04 9.92 -2.11
C PHE A 14 38.36 8.66 -2.64
N SER A 15 39.06 7.52 -2.54
CA SER A 15 38.39 6.23 -2.51
C SER A 15 37.54 6.25 -1.24
N SER A 16 36.33 6.77 -1.34
CA SER A 16 35.26 6.35 -0.45
C SER A 16 35.18 4.84 -0.64
N ALA A 17 35.68 4.09 0.35
CA ALA A 17 35.41 2.67 0.43
C ALA A 17 33.89 2.53 0.26
N LEU A 18 33.47 1.94 -0.86
CA LEU A 18 32.06 1.66 -1.09
C LEU A 18 31.63 0.76 0.06
N SER A 19 30.79 1.27 0.95
CA SER A 19 30.21 0.49 2.03
C SER A 19 29.41 -0.64 1.39
N PHE A 20 29.63 -1.88 1.81
CA PHE A 20 28.81 -3.00 1.37
C PHE A 20 27.34 -2.68 1.55
N THR A 21 26.57 -3.00 0.51
CA THR A 21 25.14 -2.82 0.55
C THR A 21 24.43 -4.13 0.19
N PRO A 22 23.63 -4.71 1.10
CA PRO A 22 22.97 -5.97 0.83
C PRO A 22 21.88 -5.81 -0.22
N CYS A 23 21.54 -6.92 -0.87
CA CYS A 23 20.37 -7.03 -1.72
C CYS A 23 19.34 -7.87 -0.96
N PRO A 24 18.45 -7.24 -0.16
CA PRO A 24 17.46 -7.96 0.62
C PRO A 24 16.37 -8.58 -0.27
N LEU A 25 15.66 -9.58 0.27
CA LEU A 25 14.42 -10.04 -0.33
C LEU A 25 13.33 -8.97 -0.15
N LEU A 26 12.44 -8.83 -1.13
CA LEU A 26 11.28 -7.95 -0.99
C LEU A 26 10.34 -8.49 0.11
N GLY A 27 9.91 -7.59 0.99
CA GLY A 27 9.14 -7.89 2.18
C GLY A 27 9.91 -7.54 3.47
N PRO A 28 9.43 -8.00 4.63
CA PRO A 28 9.96 -7.56 5.91
C PRO A 28 11.43 -7.96 6.08
N ALA A 29 12.27 -6.97 6.32
CA ALA A 29 13.71 -7.16 6.55
C ALA A 29 14.01 -7.92 7.85
N PHE A 30 13.11 -7.83 8.82
CA PHE A 30 13.23 -8.39 10.16
C PHE A 30 11.95 -9.16 10.51
N PRO A 31 12.02 -10.16 11.41
CA PRO A 31 10.86 -10.93 11.82
C PRO A 31 9.76 -10.06 12.44
N PRO A 32 8.51 -10.58 12.51
CA PRO A 32 7.40 -9.88 13.15
C PRO A 32 7.76 -9.37 14.56
N PHE A 33 7.29 -8.17 14.88
CA PHE A 33 7.50 -7.52 16.17
C PHE A 33 6.18 -7.37 16.91
N SER A 34 6.24 -7.01 18.19
CA SER A 34 5.05 -6.62 18.95
C SER A 34 5.03 -5.09 19.11
N LEU A 35 3.93 -4.45 18.73
CA LEU A 35 3.79 -3.00 18.85
C LEU A 35 3.27 -2.62 20.25
N ASP A 36 4.15 -2.04 21.07
CA ASP A 36 3.80 -1.46 22.37
C ASP A 36 3.90 0.06 22.30
N THR A 37 2.76 0.74 22.38
CA THR A 37 2.69 2.21 22.40
C THR A 37 3.36 2.86 23.62
N ASN A 38 3.65 2.09 24.68
CA ASN A 38 4.39 2.56 25.85
C ASN A 38 5.90 2.41 25.70
N ASP A 39 6.39 1.78 24.63
CA ASP A 39 7.82 1.74 24.33
C ASP A 39 8.37 3.16 24.17
N LYS A 40 9.63 3.38 24.56
CA LYS A 40 10.23 4.73 24.53
C LYS A 40 10.40 5.26 23.11
N THR A 41 10.71 4.41 22.14
CA THR A 41 10.88 4.79 20.74
C THR A 41 9.52 5.12 20.14
N VAL A 42 8.54 4.23 20.27
CA VAL A 42 7.18 4.44 19.73
C VAL A 42 6.48 5.60 20.45
N GLY A 43 6.43 5.59 21.78
CA GLY A 43 5.80 6.64 22.56
C GLY A 43 6.43 8.02 22.35
N GLY A 44 7.76 8.08 22.14
CA GLY A 44 8.46 9.30 21.74
C GLY A 44 8.01 9.81 20.36
N ALA A 45 7.93 8.91 19.39
CA ALA A 45 7.45 9.22 18.04
C ALA A 45 6.00 9.71 18.03
N LEU A 46 5.10 9.11 18.81
CA LEU A 46 3.71 9.56 18.93
C LEU A 46 3.57 10.96 19.56
N GLN A 47 4.47 11.32 20.49
CA GLN A 47 4.54 12.67 21.05
C GLN A 47 5.08 13.67 20.02
N GLU A 48 6.12 13.31 19.27
CA GLU A 48 6.64 14.13 18.17
C GLU A 48 5.58 14.36 17.09
N LEU A 49 4.86 13.30 16.71
CA LEU A 49 3.79 13.36 15.72
C LEU A 49 2.71 14.37 16.14
N LYS A 50 2.28 14.31 17.40
CA LYS A 50 1.36 15.31 17.96
C LYS A 50 1.94 16.73 17.88
N GLN A 51 3.21 16.93 18.22
CA GLN A 51 3.85 18.25 18.15
C GLN A 51 3.93 18.79 16.71
N ARG A 52 4.25 17.92 15.73
CA ARG A 52 4.30 18.30 14.32
C ARG A 52 2.93 18.71 13.80
N PHE A 53 1.87 17.99 14.15
CA PHE A 53 0.50 18.39 13.78
C PHE A 53 0.02 19.62 14.55
N ASP A 54 0.31 19.75 15.85
CA ASP A 54 0.00 20.98 16.61
C ASP A 54 0.69 22.21 15.99
N THR A 55 1.93 22.04 15.49
CA THR A 55 2.63 23.09 14.74
C THR A 55 1.92 23.36 13.42
N LEU A 56 1.64 22.33 12.61
CA LEU A 56 0.97 22.44 11.32
C LEU A 56 -0.35 23.21 11.42
N VAL A 57 -1.20 22.90 12.40
CA VAL A 57 -2.50 23.57 12.57
C VAL A 57 -2.39 24.99 13.15
N THR A 58 -1.31 25.32 13.86
CA THR A 58 -1.14 26.66 14.44
C THR A 58 -0.45 27.63 13.49
N THR A 59 0.45 27.15 12.64
CA THR A 59 1.21 27.97 11.68
C THR A 59 0.62 27.91 10.28
N ASN A 60 -0.12 26.85 9.93
CA ASN A 60 -0.55 26.50 8.58
C ASN A 60 0.61 26.20 7.61
N THR A 61 1.81 25.99 8.15
CA THR A 61 3.03 25.70 7.39
C THR A 61 3.78 24.57 8.07
N GLY A 62 4.07 23.51 7.33
CA GLY A 62 4.88 22.38 7.76
C GLY A 62 6.12 22.17 6.91
N VAL A 63 6.97 21.23 7.32
CA VAL A 63 8.19 20.84 6.57
C VAL A 63 7.88 20.27 5.19
N HIS A 64 6.66 19.73 4.99
CA HIS A 64 6.19 19.09 3.76
C HIS A 64 5.17 19.95 2.99
N GLY A 65 5.01 21.22 3.35
CA GLY A 65 4.14 22.16 2.66
C GLY A 65 3.14 22.88 3.57
N ASP A 66 2.41 23.82 2.97
CA ASP A 66 1.37 24.60 3.64
C ASP A 66 0.03 23.86 3.62
N VAL A 67 -0.79 24.11 4.63
CA VAL A 67 -2.18 23.60 4.72
C VAL A 67 -3.16 24.76 4.80
N SER A 68 -4.40 24.52 4.39
CA SER A 68 -5.46 25.53 4.47
C SER A 68 -5.95 25.70 5.91
N VAL A 69 -6.12 26.96 6.33
CA VAL A 69 -6.76 27.34 7.62
C VAL A 69 -8.22 26.88 7.72
N ASN A 70 -8.83 26.55 6.59
CA ASN A 70 -10.23 26.17 6.49
C ASN A 70 -10.44 24.64 6.60
N THR A 71 -9.37 23.86 6.60
CA THR A 71 -9.45 22.39 6.55
C THR A 71 -9.76 21.82 7.93
N THR A 72 -10.90 21.17 8.08
CA THR A 72 -11.17 20.25 9.20
C THR A 72 -10.68 18.85 8.82
N PHE A 73 -9.94 18.17 9.70
CA PHE A 73 -9.43 16.83 9.41
C PHE A 73 -9.34 15.92 10.64
N SER A 74 -9.34 14.62 10.37
CA SER A 74 -9.21 13.54 11.35
C SER A 74 -8.19 12.52 10.83
N ILE A 75 -7.34 12.02 11.73
CA ILE A 75 -6.27 11.05 11.46
C ILE A 75 -6.38 9.89 12.43
N ALA A 76 -6.25 8.66 11.93
CA ALA A 76 -6.03 7.46 12.74
C ALA A 76 -4.75 6.73 12.28
N LEU A 77 -4.00 6.19 13.24
CA LEU A 77 -2.99 5.15 13.02
C LEU A 77 -3.47 3.85 13.67
N PHE A 78 -3.44 2.76 12.92
CA PHE A 78 -3.96 1.47 13.36
C PHE A 78 -2.98 0.34 13.08
N SER A 79 -3.12 -0.75 13.84
CA SER A 79 -2.23 -1.90 13.77
C SER A 79 -3.03 -3.21 13.77
N SER A 80 -2.52 -4.17 13.01
CA SER A 80 -2.91 -5.58 13.03
C SER A 80 -1.87 -6.47 13.72
N ASP A 81 -0.71 -5.90 14.06
CA ASP A 81 0.37 -6.61 14.76
C ASP A 81 0.05 -6.78 16.25
N THR A 82 0.50 -7.92 16.79
CA THR A 82 0.29 -8.29 18.19
C THR A 82 0.82 -7.24 19.16
N GLY A 83 0.09 -6.95 20.22
CA GLY A 83 0.50 -5.97 21.23
C GLY A 83 -0.67 -5.14 21.74
N ASN A 84 -0.40 -4.01 22.37
CA ASN A 84 -1.49 -3.14 22.84
C ASN A 84 -2.08 -2.24 21.75
N ALA A 85 -1.48 -2.24 20.56
CA ALA A 85 -1.90 -1.42 19.44
C ALA A 85 -3.01 -2.03 18.59
N GLU A 86 -3.27 -3.34 18.74
CA GLU A 86 -4.39 -4.06 18.08
C GLU A 86 -5.67 -4.11 18.95
N ASP A 87 -5.57 -3.79 20.25
CA ASP A 87 -6.68 -3.91 21.22
C ASP A 87 -7.85 -2.96 20.91
N GLU A 88 -7.57 -1.86 20.21
CA GLU A 88 -8.50 -0.80 19.85
C GLU A 88 -8.42 -0.54 18.33
N PRO A 89 -9.45 0.07 17.71
CA PRO A 89 -9.44 0.30 16.26
C PRO A 89 -8.26 1.16 15.79
N PHE A 90 -7.63 1.93 16.68
CA PHE A 90 -6.42 2.67 16.42
C PHE A 90 -5.59 2.79 17.70
N PHE A 91 -4.27 2.90 17.54
CA PHE A 91 -3.34 3.11 18.65
C PHE A 91 -2.97 4.60 18.82
N TRP A 92 -3.33 5.43 17.84
CA TRP A 92 -3.17 6.88 17.89
C TRP A 92 -4.19 7.56 16.98
N GLN A 93 -4.68 8.73 17.39
CA GLN A 93 -5.57 9.57 16.58
C GLN A 93 -5.31 11.05 16.81
N TYR A 94 -5.69 11.87 15.84
CA TYR A 94 -5.61 13.33 15.93
C TYR A 94 -6.76 13.97 15.16
N HIS A 95 -7.36 15.00 15.75
CA HIS A 95 -8.48 15.73 15.15
C HIS A 95 -8.22 17.23 15.20
N HIS A 96 -8.48 17.89 14.08
CA HIS A 96 -8.49 19.34 13.99
C HIS A 96 -9.82 19.81 13.42
N THR A 97 -10.46 20.74 14.13
CA THR A 97 -11.68 21.41 13.69
C THR A 97 -11.34 22.84 13.28
N ALA A 98 -11.48 23.14 11.99
CA ALA A 98 -11.25 24.50 11.49
C ALA A 98 -12.33 25.45 12.04
N PRO A 99 -11.98 26.70 12.40
CA PRO A 99 -12.96 27.67 12.90
C PRO A 99 -14.12 27.94 11.92
N THR A 100 -13.88 27.77 10.63
CA THR A 100 -14.87 27.96 9.56
C THR A 100 -16.00 26.93 9.59
N LEU A 101 -15.80 25.73 10.16
CA LEU A 101 -16.85 24.71 10.28
C LEU A 101 -18.04 25.20 11.12
N ASN A 102 -17.83 26.12 12.06
CA ASN A 102 -18.89 26.75 12.86
C ASN A 102 -19.86 27.62 12.03
N GLN A 103 -19.50 27.95 10.80
CA GLN A 103 -20.35 28.74 9.90
C GLN A 103 -21.39 27.87 9.18
N SER A 104 -21.17 26.54 9.13
CA SER A 104 -22.16 25.61 8.63
C SER A 104 -23.40 25.61 9.52
N SER A 105 -24.58 25.39 8.93
CA SER A 105 -25.86 25.27 9.68
C SER A 105 -26.30 23.82 9.85
N VAL A 106 -25.52 22.88 9.35
CA VAL A 106 -25.78 21.44 9.28
C VAL A 106 -24.49 20.68 9.58
N GLY A 107 -24.59 19.41 9.93
CA GLY A 107 -23.39 18.63 10.26
C GLY A 107 -23.02 18.70 11.74
N SER A 108 -21.89 18.08 12.06
CA SER A 108 -21.17 18.29 13.31
C SER A 108 -20.31 19.55 13.22
N HIS A 109 -20.13 20.23 14.35
CA HIS A 109 -19.22 21.38 14.50
C HIS A 109 -17.92 21.01 15.23
N ALA A 110 -17.67 19.71 15.42
CA ALA A 110 -16.45 19.19 16.00
C ALA A 110 -16.09 17.88 15.29
N ALA A 111 -14.82 17.75 14.90
CA ALA A 111 -14.26 16.51 14.38
C ALA A 111 -13.81 15.59 15.52
N ASP A 112 -14.18 14.33 15.43
CA ASP A 112 -13.84 13.23 16.33
C ASP A 112 -13.76 11.90 15.57
N GLN A 113 -13.55 10.80 16.29
CA GLN A 113 -13.37 9.46 15.71
C GLN A 113 -14.59 8.93 14.96
N ASP A 114 -15.80 9.38 15.32
CA ASP A 114 -17.08 8.91 14.76
C ASP A 114 -17.60 9.90 13.70
N SER A 115 -16.84 10.96 13.41
CA SER A 115 -17.16 11.96 12.41
C SER A 115 -17.12 11.35 11.00
N VAL A 116 -18.21 11.54 10.25
CA VAL A 116 -18.41 11.00 8.91
C VAL A 116 -18.01 12.01 7.85
N TYR A 117 -17.19 11.57 6.91
CA TYR A 117 -16.75 12.31 5.74
C TYR A 117 -17.15 11.57 4.47
N ARG A 118 -17.28 12.29 3.37
CA ARG A 118 -17.27 11.66 2.04
C ARG A 118 -15.84 11.22 1.73
N ILE A 119 -15.65 9.99 1.24
CA ILE A 119 -14.31 9.42 1.01
C ILE A 119 -13.97 9.24 -0.47
N GLY A 120 -14.84 9.66 -1.38
CA GLY A 120 -14.55 9.74 -2.82
C GLY A 120 -13.94 8.44 -3.38
N GLY A 121 -12.85 8.56 -4.12
CA GLY A 121 -12.11 7.47 -4.76
C GLY A 121 -11.59 6.38 -3.81
N LEU A 122 -11.60 6.59 -2.49
CA LEU A 122 -11.33 5.51 -1.54
C LEU A 122 -12.35 4.35 -1.66
N THR A 123 -13.53 4.64 -2.21
CA THR A 123 -14.54 3.65 -2.61
C THR A 123 -13.96 2.51 -3.45
N GLU A 124 -12.96 2.80 -4.30
CA GLU A 124 -12.34 1.83 -5.19
C GLU A 124 -11.76 0.63 -4.43
N VAL A 125 -11.20 0.83 -3.23
CA VAL A 125 -10.68 -0.26 -2.37
C VAL A 125 -11.79 -1.26 -2.05
N PHE A 126 -12.95 -0.76 -1.64
CA PHE A 126 -14.11 -1.58 -1.28
C PHE A 126 -14.73 -2.26 -2.51
N THR A 127 -14.73 -1.59 -3.65
CA THR A 127 -15.15 -2.20 -4.93
C THR A 127 -14.26 -3.37 -5.28
N VAL A 128 -12.93 -3.22 -5.25
CA VAL A 128 -12.02 -4.35 -5.51
C VAL A 128 -12.18 -5.44 -4.46
N TRP A 129 -12.33 -5.09 -3.18
CA TRP A 129 -12.54 -6.08 -2.13
C TRP A 129 -13.81 -6.91 -2.36
N SER A 130 -14.89 -6.27 -2.80
CA SER A 130 -16.15 -6.95 -3.16
C SER A 130 -16.01 -7.89 -4.35
N LEU A 131 -15.05 -7.67 -5.27
CA LEU A 131 -14.77 -8.60 -6.36
C LEU A 131 -14.24 -9.94 -5.86
N PHE A 132 -13.66 -10.04 -4.67
CA PHE A 132 -13.18 -11.33 -4.17
C PHE A 132 -14.28 -12.19 -3.55
N THR A 133 -15.49 -11.66 -3.36
CA THR A 133 -16.65 -12.44 -2.87
C THR A 133 -16.97 -13.59 -3.84
N GLY A 134 -17.03 -14.83 -3.34
CA GLY A 134 -17.38 -16.03 -4.12
C GLY A 134 -16.19 -16.78 -4.70
N ASN A 135 -15.56 -16.29 -5.78
CA ASN A 135 -14.53 -17.02 -6.55
C ASN A 135 -13.09 -16.58 -6.26
N GLY A 136 -12.89 -15.66 -5.31
CA GLY A 136 -11.56 -15.13 -5.01
C GLY A 136 -11.01 -14.26 -6.15
N ASP A 137 -9.68 -14.25 -6.28
CA ASP A 137 -8.91 -13.36 -7.14
C ASP A 137 -8.75 -13.85 -8.59
N GLN A 138 -9.20 -15.08 -8.92
CA GLN A 138 -9.21 -15.60 -10.29
C GLN A 138 -10.03 -14.75 -11.27
N ILE A 139 -11.00 -13.98 -10.75
CA ILE A 139 -11.80 -13.09 -11.57
C ILE A 139 -10.95 -12.05 -12.32
N PHE A 140 -9.77 -11.69 -11.81
CA PHE A 140 -8.92 -10.68 -12.45
C PHE A 140 -8.42 -11.09 -13.83
N ASP A 141 -8.33 -12.40 -14.11
CA ASP A 141 -7.90 -12.93 -15.40
C ASP A 141 -9.06 -13.05 -16.41
N ASP A 142 -10.31 -12.92 -15.95
CA ASP A 142 -11.47 -13.03 -16.82
C ASP A 142 -11.61 -11.80 -17.74
N PRO A 143 -11.95 -11.99 -19.03
CA PRO A 143 -12.34 -10.88 -19.89
C PRO A 143 -13.64 -10.26 -19.37
N VAL A 144 -13.77 -8.95 -19.46
CA VAL A 144 -14.96 -8.22 -18.96
C VAL A 144 -16.24 -8.64 -19.68
N THR A 145 -16.13 -9.05 -20.95
CA THR A 145 -17.24 -9.54 -21.78
C THR A 145 -17.83 -10.86 -21.28
N LYS A 146 -17.12 -11.62 -20.44
CA LYS A 146 -17.67 -12.80 -19.73
C LYS A 146 -18.86 -12.43 -18.84
N TYR A 147 -18.81 -11.25 -18.23
CA TYR A 147 -19.81 -10.77 -17.27
C TYR A 147 -20.75 -9.72 -17.87
N LEU A 148 -20.23 -8.92 -18.81
CA LEU A 148 -20.93 -7.84 -19.50
C LEU A 148 -20.86 -8.08 -21.03
N PRO A 149 -21.58 -9.10 -21.54
CA PRO A 149 -21.54 -9.44 -22.97
C PRO A 149 -22.03 -8.31 -23.88
N GLU A 150 -22.78 -7.35 -23.34
CA GLU A 150 -23.25 -6.16 -24.04
C GLU A 150 -22.11 -5.21 -24.47
N LEU A 151 -20.92 -5.36 -23.90
CA LEU A 151 -19.70 -4.66 -24.34
C LEU A 151 -19.12 -5.27 -25.63
N GLY A 152 -19.39 -6.55 -25.90
CA GLY A 152 -18.88 -7.27 -27.07
C GLY A 152 -19.59 -6.88 -28.36
N ASN A 153 -18.84 -6.46 -29.38
CA ASN A 153 -19.37 -6.30 -30.74
C ASN A 153 -18.28 -6.55 -31.81
N SER A 154 -18.36 -7.71 -32.45
CA SER A 154 -17.39 -8.21 -33.44
C SER A 154 -17.26 -7.38 -34.72
N THR A 155 -18.22 -6.48 -35.01
CA THR A 155 -18.20 -5.66 -36.23
C THR A 155 -17.23 -4.47 -36.17
N ARG A 156 -16.64 -4.20 -35.00
CA ARG A 156 -15.85 -2.98 -34.73
C ARG A 156 -14.38 -3.24 -34.40
N GLU A 157 -13.97 -4.50 -34.39
CA GLU A 157 -12.61 -4.91 -33.98
C GLU A 157 -11.50 -4.36 -34.88
N GLN A 158 -11.82 -3.84 -36.07
CA GLN A 158 -10.83 -3.28 -37.00
C GLN A 158 -10.45 -1.82 -36.69
N ASP A 159 -11.29 -1.07 -35.97
CA ASP A 159 -11.02 0.33 -35.61
C ASP A 159 -10.59 0.44 -34.14
N VAL A 160 -9.30 0.16 -33.91
CA VAL A 160 -8.68 0.21 -32.58
C VAL A 160 -8.49 1.64 -32.04
N ILE A 161 -8.73 2.66 -32.85
CA ILE A 161 -8.65 4.07 -32.44
C ILE A 161 -10.03 4.56 -31.99
N GLY A 162 -11.08 4.22 -32.73
CA GLY A 162 -12.45 4.61 -32.44
C GLY A 162 -13.16 3.74 -31.41
N HIS A 163 -12.68 2.51 -31.17
CA HIS A 163 -13.38 1.54 -30.34
C HIS A 163 -12.45 0.73 -29.42
N VAL A 164 -12.93 0.52 -28.19
CA VAL A 164 -12.29 -0.38 -27.23
C VAL A 164 -12.50 -1.83 -27.70
N LYS A 165 -11.43 -2.62 -27.75
CA LYS A 165 -11.51 -4.07 -27.97
C LYS A 165 -11.80 -4.77 -26.64
N TRP A 166 -13.07 -4.82 -26.27
CA TRP A 166 -13.51 -5.28 -24.94
C TRP A 166 -13.14 -6.72 -24.58
N ASP A 167 -12.95 -7.60 -25.57
CA ASP A 167 -12.49 -8.98 -25.33
C ASP A 167 -11.03 -9.06 -24.87
N ASP A 168 -10.23 -8.01 -25.08
CA ASP A 168 -8.84 -7.92 -24.59
C ASP A 168 -8.76 -7.28 -23.18
N VAL A 169 -9.86 -6.71 -22.69
CA VAL A 169 -9.91 -6.05 -21.38
C VAL A 169 -10.29 -7.07 -20.31
N THR A 170 -9.47 -7.22 -19.27
CA THR A 170 -9.77 -8.10 -18.12
C THR A 170 -10.36 -7.34 -16.94
N VAL A 171 -11.02 -8.05 -16.02
CA VAL A 171 -11.51 -7.46 -14.76
C VAL A 171 -10.36 -6.90 -13.93
N GLY A 172 -9.20 -7.56 -13.90
CA GLY A 172 -8.01 -7.07 -13.21
C GLY A 172 -7.50 -5.76 -13.78
N GLN A 173 -7.53 -5.60 -15.11
CA GLN A 173 -7.15 -4.36 -15.76
C GLN A 173 -8.12 -3.21 -15.47
N LEU A 174 -9.41 -3.48 -15.26
CA LEU A 174 -10.34 -2.47 -14.73
C LEU A 174 -9.95 -2.09 -13.29
N ALA A 175 -9.72 -3.09 -12.43
CA ALA A 175 -9.40 -2.89 -11.00
C ALA A 175 -8.06 -2.18 -10.75
N SER A 176 -7.14 -2.24 -11.72
CA SER A 176 -5.81 -1.65 -11.62
C SER A 176 -5.61 -0.39 -12.48
N HIS A 177 -6.67 0.20 -13.04
CA HIS A 177 -6.57 1.33 -13.97
C HIS A 177 -5.69 1.05 -15.21
N MET A 178 -5.57 -0.21 -15.63
CA MET A 178 -4.78 -0.66 -16.79
C MET A 178 -5.62 -1.01 -18.02
N SER A 179 -6.94 -0.78 -17.97
CA SER A 179 -7.86 -1.12 -19.06
C SER A 179 -7.74 -0.19 -20.27
N GLY A 180 -7.13 0.98 -20.11
CA GLY A 180 -6.96 1.96 -21.18
C GLY A 180 -8.24 2.62 -21.66
N ILE A 181 -9.34 2.50 -20.91
CA ILE A 181 -10.65 3.09 -21.26
C ILE A 181 -10.77 4.54 -20.77
N ALA A 182 -11.84 5.22 -21.20
CA ALA A 182 -12.10 6.61 -20.82
C ALA A 182 -12.12 6.81 -19.29
N ARG A 183 -11.64 7.98 -18.82
CA ARG A 183 -11.60 8.32 -17.39
C ARG A 183 -12.99 8.30 -16.76
N ASP A 184 -13.90 9.07 -17.35
CA ASP A 184 -15.25 9.26 -16.86
C ASP A 184 -16.24 8.83 -17.94
N TYR A 185 -17.37 8.26 -17.52
CA TYR A 185 -18.44 7.89 -18.44
C TYR A 185 -19.35 9.08 -18.77
N CYS A 186 -19.57 9.97 -17.79
CA CYS A 186 -20.18 11.28 -17.97
C CYS A 186 -19.09 12.29 -18.29
N SER A 187 -19.08 12.82 -19.52
CA SER A 187 -18.08 13.81 -19.92
C SER A 187 -18.26 15.09 -19.10
N LYS A 188 -17.18 15.60 -18.50
CA LYS A 188 -17.03 17.04 -18.21
C LYS A 188 -16.77 17.75 -19.53
N ASP A 189 -17.75 17.70 -20.42
CA ASP A 189 -17.60 18.26 -21.74
C ASP A 189 -17.44 19.77 -21.64
N VAL A 190 -16.30 20.29 -22.08
CA VAL A 190 -15.99 21.72 -22.04
C VAL A 190 -17.05 22.53 -22.81
N THR A 191 -17.73 21.93 -23.79
CA THR A 191 -18.84 22.56 -24.53
C THR A 191 -20.10 22.82 -23.68
N LEU A 192 -20.22 22.20 -22.51
CA LEU A 192 -21.26 22.48 -21.52
C LEU A 192 -20.86 23.62 -20.56
N GLN A 193 -19.58 23.99 -20.54
CA GLN A 193 -19.02 25.01 -19.65
C GLN A 193 -18.65 26.32 -20.38
N THR A 194 -18.45 26.32 -21.70
CA THR A 194 -17.97 27.52 -22.44
C THR A 194 -18.61 27.73 -23.83
N SER A 195 -18.54 28.98 -24.32
CA SER A 195 -18.86 29.36 -25.71
C SER A 195 -17.69 28.95 -26.62
N SER A 196 -17.91 27.94 -27.46
CA SER A 196 -16.82 27.08 -27.95
C SER A 196 -15.85 27.72 -28.97
N THR A 197 -16.30 28.61 -29.85
CA THR A 197 -15.45 29.04 -30.98
C THR A 197 -14.39 30.08 -30.64
N GLU A 198 -14.63 30.94 -29.64
CA GLU A 198 -13.67 31.99 -29.25
C GLU A 198 -12.44 31.42 -28.54
N MET A 199 -12.56 30.22 -27.98
CA MET A 199 -11.46 29.48 -27.35
C MET A 199 -10.74 28.54 -28.33
N GLY A 200 -11.04 28.62 -29.63
CA GLY A 200 -10.45 27.78 -30.66
C GLY A 200 -11.02 26.35 -30.74
N LEU A 201 -12.10 26.05 -30.01
CA LEU A 201 -12.82 24.78 -30.15
C LEU A 201 -13.75 24.84 -31.38
N PRO A 202 -14.02 23.70 -32.05
CA PRO A 202 -15.00 23.68 -33.13
C PRO A 202 -16.40 24.07 -32.65
N PRO A 203 -17.32 24.45 -33.58
CA PRO A 203 -18.72 24.67 -33.24
C PRO A 203 -19.31 23.44 -32.52
N ARG A 204 -20.08 23.70 -31.47
CA ARG A 204 -20.72 22.67 -30.66
C ARG A 204 -21.57 21.73 -31.53
N GLN A 205 -21.35 20.42 -31.39
CA GLN A 205 -22.27 19.40 -31.86
C GLN A 205 -23.17 18.98 -30.70
N ASP A 206 -24.41 18.59 -30.99
CA ASP A 206 -25.30 18.06 -29.96
C ASP A 206 -24.79 16.70 -29.48
N ILE A 207 -24.41 16.63 -28.20
CA ILE A 207 -23.92 15.42 -27.56
C ILE A 207 -25.08 14.84 -26.76
N ASN A 208 -25.57 13.67 -27.17
CA ASN A 208 -26.49 12.89 -26.37
C ASN A 208 -25.70 12.16 -25.27
N MET A 209 -25.88 12.57 -24.02
CA MET A 209 -25.25 11.97 -22.86
C MET A 209 -26.31 11.24 -22.01
N PRO A 210 -26.71 10.01 -22.39
CA PRO A 210 -27.63 9.24 -21.57
C PRO A 210 -27.00 9.01 -20.19
N CYS A 211 -27.82 9.03 -19.14
CA CYS A 211 -27.46 8.62 -17.78
C CYS A 211 -26.56 9.59 -16.99
N CYS A 212 -26.48 10.86 -17.42
CA CYS A 212 -25.73 11.89 -16.72
C CYS A 212 -26.69 12.97 -16.18
N GLY A 213 -26.70 13.15 -14.85
CA GLY A 213 -27.51 14.15 -14.13
C GLY A 213 -28.62 13.57 -13.25
N ASP A 214 -29.07 14.37 -12.26
CA ASP A 214 -29.95 14.00 -11.13
C ASP A 214 -31.35 13.45 -11.49
N SER A 215 -31.73 13.49 -12.77
CA SER A 215 -33.07 13.09 -13.25
C SER A 215 -33.07 11.92 -14.23
N SER A 216 -31.92 11.35 -14.54
CA SER A 216 -31.82 10.27 -15.54
C SER A 216 -32.02 8.89 -14.90
N LYS A 217 -33.23 8.32 -15.05
CA LYS A 217 -33.41 6.87 -14.86
C LYS A 217 -32.79 6.17 -16.05
N CYS A 218 -31.70 5.44 -15.84
CA CYS A 218 -31.12 4.62 -16.88
C CYS A 218 -31.25 3.15 -16.56
N ASP A 219 -31.68 2.39 -17.57
CA ASP A 219 -31.49 0.95 -17.54
C ASP A 219 -30.00 0.63 -17.66
N SER A 220 -29.49 -0.29 -16.84
CA SER A 220 -28.07 -0.63 -16.80
C SER A 220 -27.56 -1.14 -18.15
N SER A 221 -28.44 -1.79 -18.94
CA SER A 221 -28.08 -2.30 -20.27
C SER A 221 -27.86 -1.19 -21.31
N ASP A 222 -28.68 -0.13 -21.29
CA ASP A 222 -28.54 1.02 -22.18
C ASP A 222 -27.30 1.84 -21.82
N PHE A 223 -27.01 1.95 -20.53
CA PHE A 223 -25.80 2.59 -20.05
C PHE A 223 -24.54 1.82 -20.46
N ILE A 224 -24.49 0.49 -20.25
CA ILE A 224 -23.36 -0.34 -20.69
C ILE A 224 -23.14 -0.24 -22.20
N ARG A 225 -24.21 -0.16 -23.00
CA ARG A 225 -24.11 0.03 -24.46
C ARG A 225 -23.54 1.41 -24.82
N HIS A 226 -23.83 2.45 -24.04
CA HIS A 226 -23.20 3.76 -24.20
C HIS A 226 -21.69 3.69 -23.89
N LEU A 227 -21.33 3.02 -22.79
CA LEU A 227 -19.93 2.79 -22.41
C LEU A 227 -19.17 2.04 -23.50
N ALA A 228 -19.79 1.05 -24.14
CA ALA A 228 -19.19 0.28 -25.22
C ALA A 228 -18.79 1.13 -26.45
N ASN A 229 -19.37 2.31 -26.61
CA ASN A 229 -19.10 3.23 -27.73
C ASN A 229 -18.01 4.26 -27.44
N LYS A 230 -17.47 4.31 -26.21
CA LYS A 230 -16.37 5.24 -25.88
C LYS A 230 -15.09 4.81 -26.61
N THR A 231 -14.27 5.80 -26.96
CA THR A 231 -12.95 5.58 -27.54
C THR A 231 -11.96 5.15 -26.45
N PRO A 232 -10.99 4.27 -26.74
CA PRO A 232 -9.88 3.99 -25.83
C PRO A 232 -8.99 5.22 -25.67
N VAL A 233 -8.34 5.33 -24.52
CA VAL A 233 -7.27 6.30 -24.23
C VAL A 233 -5.92 5.71 -24.65
N VAL A 234 -5.69 4.44 -24.30
CA VAL A 234 -4.50 3.64 -24.63
C VAL A 234 -4.90 2.18 -24.83
N PRO A 235 -4.05 1.34 -25.44
CA PRO A 235 -4.29 -0.10 -25.46
C PRO A 235 -4.41 -0.69 -24.05
N ALA A 236 -5.27 -1.69 -23.87
CA ALA A 236 -5.37 -2.44 -22.62
C ALA A 236 -4.01 -3.02 -22.23
N GLY A 237 -3.63 -2.88 -20.95
CA GLY A 237 -2.33 -3.28 -20.43
C GLY A 237 -1.17 -2.35 -20.84
N GLY A 238 -1.41 -1.28 -21.61
CA GLY A 238 -0.34 -0.43 -22.15
C GLY A 238 0.33 0.48 -21.12
N THR A 239 -0.46 1.24 -20.36
CA THR A 239 0.03 2.16 -19.32
C THR A 239 -1.09 2.44 -18.31
N PRO A 240 -0.77 2.77 -17.05
CA PRO A 240 -1.76 3.23 -16.09
C PRO A 240 -2.53 4.46 -16.61
N SER A 241 -3.86 4.42 -16.52
CA SER A 241 -4.76 5.52 -16.88
C SER A 241 -6.00 5.49 -15.97
N TYR A 242 -6.07 6.44 -15.02
CA TYR A 242 -7.15 6.48 -14.03
C TYR A 242 -8.54 6.53 -14.68
N SER A 243 -9.46 5.68 -14.22
CA SER A 243 -10.80 5.55 -14.77
C SER A 243 -11.88 5.22 -13.73
N ASN A 244 -12.72 6.21 -13.42
CA ASN A 244 -13.96 6.01 -12.67
C ASN A 244 -14.93 5.10 -13.43
N MET A 245 -14.94 5.19 -14.76
CA MET A 245 -15.72 4.32 -15.63
C MET A 245 -15.36 2.85 -15.46
N ALA A 246 -14.08 2.52 -15.27
CA ALA A 246 -13.64 1.16 -15.02
C ALA A 246 -14.25 0.61 -13.73
N PHE A 247 -14.27 1.40 -12.67
CA PHE A 247 -14.86 1.03 -11.39
C PHE A 247 -16.37 0.87 -11.45
N GLN A 248 -17.07 1.68 -12.24
CA GLN A 248 -18.51 1.47 -12.44
C GLN A 248 -18.80 0.15 -13.18
N LEU A 249 -17.96 -0.23 -14.16
CA LEU A 249 -18.06 -1.54 -14.80
C LEU A 249 -17.81 -2.68 -13.80
N LEU A 250 -16.87 -2.53 -12.87
CA LEU A 250 -16.65 -3.49 -11.77
C LEU A 250 -17.90 -3.63 -10.89
N GLY A 251 -18.57 -2.53 -10.57
CA GLY A 251 -19.86 -2.54 -9.87
C GLY A 251 -20.88 -3.44 -10.57
N TYR A 252 -21.08 -3.25 -11.88
CA TYR A 252 -21.98 -4.12 -12.66
C TYR A 252 -21.53 -5.58 -12.72
N ILE A 253 -20.22 -5.85 -12.78
CA ILE A 253 -19.68 -7.21 -12.74
C ILE A 253 -20.04 -7.89 -11.40
N VAL A 254 -19.90 -7.17 -10.28
CA VAL A 254 -20.31 -7.65 -8.96
C VAL A 254 -21.81 -7.95 -8.93
N GLU A 255 -22.65 -7.07 -9.48
CA GLU A 255 -24.10 -7.27 -9.53
C GLU A 255 -24.49 -8.50 -10.37
N LYS A 256 -23.91 -8.63 -11.57
CA LYS A 256 -24.18 -9.76 -12.47
C LYS A 256 -23.75 -11.09 -11.85
N ARG A 257 -22.62 -11.10 -11.14
CA ARG A 257 -22.08 -12.31 -10.51
C ARG A 257 -22.88 -12.72 -9.28
N THR A 258 -23.28 -11.76 -8.45
CA THR A 258 -23.95 -12.03 -7.17
C THR A 258 -25.48 -12.10 -7.30
N GLY A 259 -26.06 -11.54 -8.36
CA GLY A 259 -27.50 -11.34 -8.50
C GLY A 259 -28.08 -10.32 -7.52
N LYS A 260 -27.24 -9.55 -6.83
CA LYS A 260 -27.63 -8.55 -5.82
C LYS A 260 -27.17 -7.16 -6.27
N PRO A 261 -27.90 -6.09 -5.90
CA PRO A 261 -27.43 -4.73 -6.10
C PRO A 261 -26.07 -4.49 -5.43
N PHE A 262 -25.18 -3.74 -6.08
CA PHE A 262 -23.81 -3.51 -5.62
C PHE A 262 -23.78 -2.97 -4.19
N ASN A 263 -24.71 -2.05 -3.89
CA ASN A 263 -24.81 -1.46 -2.56
C ASN A 263 -25.19 -2.45 -1.45
N LYS A 264 -25.93 -3.50 -1.79
CA LYS A 264 -26.26 -4.56 -0.85
C LYS A 264 -25.12 -5.55 -0.67
N VAL A 265 -24.27 -5.73 -1.68
CA VAL A 265 -23.05 -6.53 -1.57
C VAL A 265 -22.08 -5.88 -0.60
N LEU A 266 -21.75 -4.59 -0.78
CA LEU A 266 -20.85 -3.88 0.15
C LEU A 266 -21.40 -3.88 1.59
N GLN A 267 -22.69 -3.56 1.76
CA GLN A 267 -23.31 -3.55 3.08
C GLN A 267 -23.21 -4.92 3.76
N HIS A 268 -23.68 -5.98 3.11
CA HIS A 268 -23.81 -7.29 3.75
C HIS A 268 -22.49 -8.05 3.85
N ASP A 269 -21.65 -7.99 2.81
CA ASP A 269 -20.45 -8.84 2.71
C ASP A 269 -19.20 -8.18 3.31
N ILE A 270 -19.22 -6.85 3.54
CA ILE A 270 -18.09 -6.12 4.12
C ILE A 270 -18.52 -5.32 5.36
N PHE A 271 -19.41 -4.33 5.23
CA PHE A 271 -19.67 -3.39 6.32
C PHE A 271 -20.30 -4.07 7.55
N ASP A 272 -21.34 -4.87 7.35
CA ASP A 272 -22.03 -5.59 8.42
C ASP A 272 -21.13 -6.66 9.07
N VAL A 273 -20.28 -7.33 8.27
CA VAL A 273 -19.36 -8.36 8.75
C VAL A 273 -18.26 -7.77 9.62
N LEU A 274 -17.75 -6.59 9.25
CA LEU A 274 -16.68 -5.90 9.97
C LEU A 274 -17.20 -4.94 11.05
N GLY A 275 -18.52 -4.73 11.13
CA GLY A 275 -19.11 -3.80 12.10
C GLY A 275 -18.86 -2.33 11.78
N MET A 276 -18.71 -1.97 10.50
CA MET A 276 -18.48 -0.61 10.03
C MET A 276 -19.80 0.18 9.99
N THR A 277 -20.24 0.68 11.15
CA THR A 277 -21.60 1.26 11.30
C THR A 277 -21.73 2.69 10.80
N GLU A 278 -20.63 3.41 10.61
CA GLU A 278 -20.60 4.79 10.10
C GLU A 278 -20.19 4.85 8.61
N THR A 279 -20.16 3.69 7.95
CA THR A 279 -19.83 3.56 6.53
C THR A 279 -21.06 3.28 5.69
N SER A 280 -21.24 4.03 4.62
CA SER A 280 -22.39 3.92 3.74
C SER A 280 -22.08 4.42 2.33
N ILE A 281 -22.82 3.94 1.33
CA ILE A 281 -22.65 4.36 -0.07
C ILE A 281 -23.31 5.70 -0.37
N PHE A 282 -24.29 6.09 0.43
CA PHE A 282 -25.00 7.34 0.26
C PHE A 282 -24.92 8.14 1.54
N ALA A 283 -25.00 9.46 1.39
CA ALA A 283 -25.04 10.38 2.50
C ALA A 283 -26.02 9.91 3.60
N PRO A 284 -25.55 9.78 4.85
CA PRO A 284 -26.43 9.42 5.95
C PRO A 284 -27.61 10.38 6.09
N ASN A 285 -28.81 9.83 6.35
CA ASN A 285 -30.03 10.64 6.55
C ASN A 285 -29.87 11.62 7.72
N LYS A 286 -29.19 11.19 8.79
CA LYS A 286 -28.82 12.04 9.92
C LYS A 286 -27.45 12.63 9.66
N THR A 287 -27.37 13.95 9.68
CA THR A 287 -26.09 14.65 9.49
C THR A 287 -25.39 15.00 10.78
N THR A 288 -25.87 14.54 11.95
CA THR A 288 -25.31 14.94 13.25
C THR A 288 -23.85 14.52 13.45
N THR A 289 -23.40 13.48 12.76
CA THR A 289 -22.00 13.03 12.74
C THR A 289 -21.24 13.49 11.50
N GLY A 290 -21.92 14.07 10.50
CA GLY A 290 -21.30 14.45 9.23
C GLY A 290 -20.52 15.75 9.33
N ILE A 291 -19.27 15.77 8.87
CA ILE A 291 -18.50 17.01 8.76
C ILE A 291 -18.90 17.70 7.47
N ILE A 292 -19.76 18.71 7.55
CA ILE A 292 -20.28 19.42 6.38
C ILE A 292 -19.74 20.85 6.42
N PRO A 293 -18.71 21.18 5.62
CA PRO A 293 -17.95 22.43 5.77
C PRO A 293 -18.76 23.68 5.38
N VAL A 294 -19.74 23.53 4.49
CA VAL A 294 -20.61 24.60 3.99
C VAL A 294 -22.08 24.15 3.99
N SER A 295 -22.83 24.22 2.90
CA SER A 295 -24.14 23.54 2.79
C SER A 295 -23.98 22.08 2.32
N LYS A 296 -25.06 21.29 2.43
CA LYS A 296 -25.12 19.92 1.90
C LYS A 296 -24.85 19.86 0.39
N GLU A 297 -25.37 20.83 -0.34
CA GLU A 297 -25.24 20.93 -1.80
C GLU A 297 -23.85 21.43 -2.19
N ALA A 298 -23.40 22.55 -1.60
CA ALA A 298 -22.12 23.17 -1.96
C ALA A 298 -20.90 22.33 -1.55
N SER A 299 -21.02 21.53 -0.50
CA SER A 299 -19.94 20.61 -0.10
C SER A 299 -19.85 19.35 -0.95
N GLY A 300 -20.86 19.05 -1.77
CA GLY A 300 -20.99 17.75 -2.43
C GLY A 300 -21.48 16.63 -1.50
N TRP A 301 -21.97 16.92 -0.30
CA TRP A 301 -22.54 15.93 0.61
C TRP A 301 -23.72 15.18 -0.03
N LEU A 302 -24.57 15.88 -0.80
CA LEU A 302 -25.69 15.25 -1.52
C LEU A 302 -25.39 14.90 -2.97
N ALA A 303 -24.14 15.06 -3.43
CA ALA A 303 -23.80 14.75 -4.82
C ALA A 303 -23.94 13.24 -5.04
N HIS A 304 -25.02 12.84 -5.71
CA HIS A 304 -25.36 11.46 -5.98
C HIS A 304 -25.44 11.24 -7.49
N HIS A 305 -24.61 10.33 -7.98
CA HIS A 305 -24.74 9.80 -9.31
C HIS A 305 -24.94 8.29 -9.17
N GLU A 306 -26.11 7.77 -9.57
CA GLU A 306 -26.41 6.32 -9.49
C GLU A 306 -25.32 5.49 -10.20
N ALA A 307 -24.64 6.08 -11.18
CA ALA A 307 -23.54 5.52 -11.95
C ALA A 307 -22.13 5.72 -11.34
N ASP A 308 -21.99 6.27 -10.12
CA ASP A 308 -20.69 6.44 -9.41
C ASP A 308 -20.58 5.56 -8.16
N GLN A 309 -21.54 4.67 -7.91
CA GLN A 309 -21.63 3.90 -6.66
C GLN A 309 -20.37 3.10 -6.36
N ALA A 310 -19.76 2.53 -7.40
CA ALA A 310 -18.57 1.70 -7.27
C ALA A 310 -17.25 2.47 -7.40
N SER A 311 -17.29 3.80 -7.61
CA SER A 311 -16.09 4.60 -7.88
C SER A 311 -15.81 5.66 -6.83
N THR A 312 -16.81 6.47 -6.44
CA THR A 312 -16.55 7.70 -5.66
C THR A 312 -17.62 8.04 -4.60
N SER A 313 -18.49 7.09 -4.26
CA SER A 313 -19.72 7.40 -3.54
C SER A 313 -19.67 7.21 -2.01
N LEU A 314 -18.70 6.46 -1.48
CA LEU A 314 -18.73 6.11 -0.05
C LEU A 314 -18.57 7.31 0.89
N PHE A 315 -19.14 7.14 2.06
CA PHE A 315 -18.94 7.92 3.28
C PHE A 315 -18.42 6.98 4.36
N SER A 316 -17.53 7.47 5.22
CA SER A 316 -16.97 6.67 6.31
C SER A 316 -16.40 7.57 7.42
N SER A 317 -15.99 6.95 8.52
CA SER A 317 -15.26 7.57 9.62
C SER A 317 -13.84 7.00 9.69
N ILE A 318 -12.92 7.68 10.40
CA ILE A 318 -11.56 7.15 10.57
C ILE A 318 -11.56 5.81 11.34
N LYS A 319 -12.53 5.61 12.24
CA LYS A 319 -12.68 4.38 13.03
C LYS A 319 -13.09 3.19 12.17
N ASP A 320 -14.05 3.38 11.27
CA ASP A 320 -14.46 2.34 10.34
C ASP A 320 -13.35 2.03 9.33
N LEU A 321 -12.65 3.04 8.82
CA LEU A 321 -11.52 2.84 7.93
C LEU A 321 -10.35 2.12 8.62
N ALA A 322 -10.12 2.40 9.89
CA ALA A 322 -9.12 1.69 10.67
C ALA A 322 -9.50 0.21 10.86
N THR A 323 -10.77 -0.07 11.17
CA THR A 323 -11.32 -1.43 11.22
C THR A 323 -11.16 -2.16 9.88
N ALA A 324 -11.48 -1.50 8.76
CA ALA A 324 -11.29 -2.05 7.42
C ALA A 324 -9.80 -2.32 7.11
N GLY A 325 -8.91 -1.37 7.44
CA GLY A 325 -7.47 -1.50 7.24
C GLY A 325 -6.86 -2.66 8.04
N GLN A 326 -7.20 -2.79 9.32
CA GLN A 326 -6.85 -3.93 10.16
C GLN A 326 -7.35 -5.24 9.56
N ALA A 327 -8.60 -5.27 9.10
CA ALA A 327 -9.20 -6.47 8.50
C ALA A 327 -8.50 -6.88 7.19
N ILE A 328 -8.05 -5.93 6.37
CA ILE A 328 -7.25 -6.21 5.16
C ILE A 328 -5.89 -6.80 5.56
N LEU A 329 -5.16 -6.13 6.46
CA LEU A 329 -3.82 -6.57 6.91
C LEU A 329 -3.87 -7.98 7.54
N ASN A 330 -4.90 -8.24 8.36
CA ASN A 330 -5.13 -9.55 8.98
C ASN A 330 -5.69 -10.62 8.03
N SER A 331 -6.03 -10.27 6.78
CA SER A 331 -6.70 -11.19 5.85
C SER A 331 -7.98 -11.76 6.46
N THR A 332 -8.82 -10.89 7.03
CA THR A 332 -10.03 -11.31 7.75
C THR A 332 -11.10 -11.86 6.80
N LEU A 333 -11.27 -11.23 5.64
CA LEU A 333 -12.27 -11.61 4.64
C LEU A 333 -11.70 -12.42 3.46
N LEU A 334 -10.37 -12.53 3.36
CA LEU A 334 -9.66 -13.20 2.28
C LEU A 334 -8.67 -14.19 2.87
N SER A 335 -8.30 -15.24 2.14
CA SER A 335 -7.15 -16.04 2.59
C SER A 335 -5.86 -15.22 2.51
N LYS A 336 -4.89 -15.48 3.39
CA LYS A 336 -3.57 -14.80 3.39
C LYS A 336 -2.92 -14.75 1.99
N PRO A 337 -2.89 -15.85 1.20
CA PRO A 337 -2.35 -15.79 -0.17
C PRO A 337 -3.10 -14.86 -1.11
N GLN A 338 -4.42 -14.71 -0.96
CA GLN A 338 -5.22 -13.79 -1.78
C GLN A 338 -4.89 -12.35 -1.44
N THR A 339 -4.86 -11.99 -0.15
CA THR A 339 -4.43 -10.67 0.31
C THR A 339 -3.02 -10.34 -0.16
N THR A 340 -2.08 -11.29 -0.04
CA THR A 340 -0.69 -11.09 -0.51
C THR A 340 -0.61 -10.83 -2.02
N ARG A 341 -1.45 -11.50 -2.83
CA ARG A 341 -1.51 -11.22 -4.28
C ARG A 341 -2.19 -9.89 -4.59
N TRP A 342 -3.19 -9.51 -3.81
CA TRP A 342 -3.87 -8.21 -3.94
C TRP A 342 -2.90 -7.03 -3.71
N PHE A 343 -1.93 -7.18 -2.82
CA PHE A 343 -0.83 -6.23 -2.60
C PHE A 343 0.30 -6.31 -3.65
N LYS A 344 0.17 -7.03 -4.78
CA LYS A 344 1.23 -7.01 -5.80
C LYS A 344 1.05 -5.86 -6.77
N PRO A 345 2.14 -5.16 -7.16
CA PRO A 345 2.08 -4.19 -8.23
C PRO A 345 1.74 -4.89 -9.55
N VAL A 346 0.98 -4.21 -10.38
CA VAL A 346 0.63 -4.61 -11.75
C VAL A 346 1.49 -3.86 -12.77
N SER A 347 1.90 -2.63 -12.45
CA SER A 347 2.80 -1.82 -13.29
C SER A 347 3.57 -0.80 -12.48
N HIS A 348 4.71 -0.34 -13.00
CA HIS A 348 5.40 0.85 -12.49
C HIS A 348 4.81 2.10 -13.14
N THR A 349 4.93 3.24 -12.47
CA THR A 349 4.67 4.53 -13.11
C THR A 349 5.94 5.08 -13.75
N SER A 350 5.87 6.28 -14.35
CA SER A 350 7.07 6.99 -14.80
C SER A 350 7.94 7.52 -13.65
N ASN A 351 7.45 7.50 -12.41
CA ASN A 351 8.24 7.77 -11.22
C ASN A 351 8.78 6.43 -10.67
N PRO A 352 10.12 6.25 -10.58
CA PRO A 352 10.72 4.99 -10.11
C PRO A 352 10.38 4.62 -8.67
N ALA A 353 9.89 5.56 -7.86
CA ALA A 353 9.43 5.31 -6.49
C ALA A 353 7.96 4.86 -6.42
N ASN A 354 7.25 4.79 -7.56
CA ASN A 354 5.81 4.57 -7.59
C ASN A 354 5.43 3.43 -8.51
N SER A 355 4.60 2.54 -7.97
CA SER A 355 3.92 1.48 -8.72
C SER A 355 2.41 1.59 -8.55
N ILE A 356 1.66 0.88 -9.36
CA ILE A 356 0.21 0.75 -9.23
C ILE A 356 -0.18 -0.72 -9.05
N GLY A 357 -1.15 -0.97 -8.19
CA GLY A 357 -1.81 -2.25 -7.93
C GLY A 357 -3.29 -2.15 -8.29
N SER A 358 -4.14 -2.90 -7.57
CA SER A 358 -5.60 -2.90 -7.81
C SER A 358 -6.38 -2.48 -6.57
N PRO A 359 -6.70 -1.20 -6.29
CA PRO A 359 -6.36 0.02 -7.02
C PRO A 359 -5.13 0.75 -6.48
N TRP A 360 -4.33 0.10 -5.64
CA TRP A 360 -3.27 0.73 -4.85
C TRP A 360 -2.34 1.63 -5.66
N LEU A 361 -2.11 2.86 -5.21
CA LEU A 361 -0.89 3.61 -5.53
C LEU A 361 0.17 3.21 -4.49
N ILE A 362 1.24 2.59 -4.97
CA ILE A 362 2.27 1.99 -4.12
C ILE A 362 3.48 2.91 -4.13
N TYR A 363 3.79 3.47 -2.96
CA TYR A 363 5.01 4.25 -2.74
C TYR A 363 6.07 3.34 -2.14
N SER A 364 7.21 3.24 -2.80
CA SER A 364 8.34 2.48 -2.30
C SER A 364 9.28 3.41 -1.54
N ALA A 365 9.14 3.44 -0.21
CA ALA A 365 10.02 4.19 0.66
C ALA A 365 11.40 3.50 0.69
N ALA A 366 12.41 4.25 0.25
CA ALA A 366 13.75 3.73 0.02
C ALA A 366 14.80 4.81 0.23
N GLU A 367 14.58 5.80 1.13
CA GLU A 367 15.45 6.98 1.29
C GLU A 367 16.94 6.63 1.49
N SER A 368 17.24 5.41 1.93
CA SER A 368 18.60 4.91 2.08
C SER A 368 18.92 3.69 1.20
N TYR A 369 18.11 3.32 0.20
CA TYR A 369 18.44 2.20 -0.69
C TYR A 369 19.77 2.47 -1.41
N PRO A 370 20.69 1.49 -1.42
CA PRO A 370 20.45 0.09 -1.07
C PRO A 370 20.71 -0.26 0.42
N ASN A 371 21.16 0.69 1.25
CA ASN A 371 21.49 0.50 2.67
C ASN A 371 20.26 0.29 3.58
N ALA A 372 19.05 0.37 3.03
CA ALA A 372 17.80 0.01 3.69
C ALA A 372 16.96 -0.89 2.75
N SER A 373 16.09 -1.71 3.33
CA SER A 373 15.08 -2.43 2.55
C SER A 373 14.06 -1.45 2.00
N MET A 374 13.59 -1.74 0.79
CA MET A 374 12.41 -1.10 0.25
C MET A 374 11.21 -1.44 1.13
N VAL A 375 10.46 -0.43 1.56
CA VAL A 375 9.17 -0.59 2.25
C VAL A 375 8.08 -0.08 1.33
N ASP A 376 7.17 -0.96 0.93
CA ASP A 376 6.02 -0.59 0.11
C ASP A 376 4.86 -0.11 0.98
N ILE A 377 4.39 1.11 0.69
CA ILE A 377 3.22 1.73 1.31
C ILE A 377 2.10 1.72 0.27
N TYR A 378 1.04 0.96 0.56
CA TYR A 378 -0.11 0.76 -0.32
C TYR A 378 -1.17 1.78 -0.01
N THR A 379 -1.43 2.68 -0.94
CA THR A 379 -2.27 3.83 -0.66
C THR A 379 -3.40 4.01 -1.64
N VAL A 380 -4.43 4.71 -1.20
CA VAL A 380 -5.42 5.34 -2.07
C VAL A 380 -5.67 6.75 -1.55
N LEU A 381 -5.39 7.73 -2.41
CA LEU A 381 -5.67 9.14 -2.19
C LEU A 381 -6.87 9.54 -3.05
N SER A 382 -7.82 10.25 -2.46
CA SER A 382 -8.90 10.92 -3.18
C SER A 382 -8.90 12.39 -2.83
N ASN A 383 -8.87 13.23 -3.87
CA ASN A 383 -9.17 14.65 -3.79
C ASN A 383 -10.29 14.93 -4.80
N GLU A 384 -11.52 15.10 -4.31
CA GLU A 384 -12.67 15.31 -5.19
C GLU A 384 -12.79 16.78 -5.59
N GLY A 385 -11.89 17.24 -6.47
CA GLY A 385 -11.64 18.64 -6.84
C GLY A 385 -12.84 19.57 -7.14
N ASN A 386 -12.52 20.87 -7.03
CA ASN A 386 -13.19 22.19 -7.17
C ASN A 386 -14.55 22.42 -7.85
N ASP A 387 -15.32 21.38 -8.18
CA ASP A 387 -16.67 21.52 -8.72
C ASP A 387 -17.61 20.35 -8.35
N LYS A 388 -17.13 19.37 -7.58
CA LYS A 388 -17.92 18.20 -7.17
C LYS A 388 -18.09 18.03 -5.66
N SER A 389 -17.08 18.40 -4.88
CA SER A 389 -16.97 18.02 -3.48
C SER A 389 -15.91 18.86 -2.79
N LEU A 390 -15.96 18.94 -1.47
CA LEU A 390 -14.98 19.64 -0.64
C LEU A 390 -14.21 18.68 0.29
N TYR A 391 -14.19 17.40 -0.07
CA TYR A 391 -13.65 16.33 0.76
C TYR A 391 -12.40 15.71 0.14
N SER A 392 -11.45 15.37 1.01
CA SER A 392 -10.29 14.55 0.65
C SER A 392 -10.16 13.39 1.64
N SER A 393 -9.60 12.28 1.15
CA SER A 393 -9.33 11.10 1.97
C SER A 393 -8.03 10.43 1.57
N TYR A 394 -7.33 9.85 2.53
CA TYR A 394 -6.09 9.13 2.29
C TYR A 394 -6.03 7.90 3.20
N LEU A 395 -5.96 6.71 2.62
CA LEU A 395 -5.68 5.47 3.34
C LEU A 395 -4.29 4.99 2.92
N GLY A 396 -3.49 4.55 3.88
CA GLY A 396 -2.23 3.87 3.63
C GLY A 396 -2.10 2.61 4.48
N LEU A 397 -1.58 1.54 3.88
CA LEU A 397 -1.30 0.26 4.54
C LEU A 397 0.18 -0.10 4.34
N VAL A 398 0.83 -0.59 5.39
CA VAL A 398 2.23 -1.02 5.36
C VAL A 398 2.31 -2.48 5.86
N PRO A 399 2.06 -3.47 4.97
CA PRO A 399 1.95 -4.87 5.36
C PRO A 399 3.20 -5.44 6.06
N ASP A 400 4.39 -4.95 5.71
CA ASP A 400 5.66 -5.39 6.32
C ASP A 400 5.74 -5.07 7.82
N PHE A 401 4.92 -4.14 8.30
CA PHE A 401 4.84 -3.72 9.70
C PHE A 401 3.45 -3.91 10.31
N GLY A 402 2.51 -4.50 9.56
CA GLY A 402 1.13 -4.68 10.03
C GLY A 402 0.42 -3.39 10.47
N VAL A 403 0.86 -2.21 10.02
CA VAL A 403 0.26 -0.91 10.38
C VAL A 403 -0.39 -0.22 9.19
N GLY A 404 -1.25 0.75 9.46
CA GLY A 404 -1.77 1.68 8.47
C GLY A 404 -2.22 3.00 9.06
N PHE A 405 -2.64 3.90 8.18
CA PHE A 405 -3.20 5.20 8.54
C PHE A 405 -4.44 5.53 7.70
N ALA A 406 -5.34 6.31 8.28
CA ALA A 406 -6.46 6.93 7.58
C ALA A 406 -6.48 8.43 7.88
N ILE A 407 -6.62 9.26 6.85
CA ILE A 407 -6.76 10.71 6.96
C ILE A 407 -8.04 11.11 6.21
N LEU A 408 -8.96 11.78 6.89
CA LEU A 408 -10.20 12.30 6.30
C LEU A 408 -10.27 13.80 6.51
N SER A 409 -10.64 14.57 5.49
CA SER A 409 -10.76 16.01 5.60
C SER A 409 -11.91 16.61 4.82
N ALA A 410 -12.31 17.81 5.25
CA ALA A 410 -13.27 18.66 4.56
C ALA A 410 -12.80 20.13 4.66
N ASP A 411 -12.88 20.87 3.56
CA ASP A 411 -12.50 22.29 3.49
C ASP A 411 -13.71 23.14 3.05
N THR A 412 -13.66 24.47 3.18
CA THR A 412 -14.74 25.35 2.73
C THR A 412 -14.57 25.88 1.32
N GLU A 413 -13.38 25.76 0.73
CA GLU A 413 -13.06 26.34 -0.58
C GLU A 413 -12.65 25.28 -1.60
N THR A 414 -11.64 24.47 -1.27
CA THR A 414 -11.07 23.45 -2.16
C THR A 414 -10.66 22.22 -1.36
N PRO A 415 -10.88 20.98 -1.85
CA PRO A 415 -10.47 19.80 -1.10
C PRO A 415 -8.97 19.82 -0.79
N ALA A 416 -8.62 19.49 0.45
CA ALA A 416 -7.25 19.60 0.95
C ALA A 416 -6.29 18.63 0.22
N ASP A 417 -5.06 19.08 0.01
CA ASP A 417 -3.94 18.17 -0.29
C ASP A 417 -3.48 17.50 1.01
N LEU A 418 -3.53 16.17 1.04
CA LEU A 418 -3.21 15.38 2.22
C LEU A 418 -1.78 14.83 2.23
N ASN A 419 -0.96 15.14 1.21
CA ASN A 419 0.43 14.65 1.12
C ASN A 419 1.26 15.13 2.33
N ALA A 420 1.18 16.41 2.71
CA ALA A 420 1.91 16.92 3.88
C ALA A 420 1.57 16.18 5.18
N HIS A 421 0.32 15.70 5.33
CA HIS A 421 -0.10 14.92 6.49
C HIS A 421 0.48 13.51 6.46
N ALA A 422 0.45 12.85 5.31
CA ALA A 422 1.00 11.52 5.12
C ALA A 422 2.53 11.51 5.26
N ASP A 423 3.23 12.52 4.74
CA ASP A 423 4.70 12.63 4.83
C ASP A 423 5.14 12.85 6.29
N ILE A 424 4.39 13.65 7.07
CA ILE A 424 4.64 13.80 8.52
C ILE A 424 4.50 12.44 9.24
N ILE A 425 3.50 11.64 8.89
CA ILE A 425 3.32 10.29 9.44
C ILE A 425 4.47 9.39 9.02
N GLY A 426 4.85 9.40 7.73
CA GLY A 426 5.94 8.61 7.17
C GLY A 426 7.26 8.87 7.90
N ASP A 427 7.70 10.13 7.96
CA ASP A 427 8.94 10.54 8.63
C ASP A 427 9.03 9.99 10.07
N VAL A 428 7.96 10.16 10.85
CA VAL A 428 8.01 9.93 12.29
C VAL A 428 7.73 8.46 12.62
N VAL A 429 6.69 7.89 12.01
CA VAL A 429 6.19 6.56 12.39
C VAL A 429 7.03 5.48 11.73
N LEU A 430 7.36 5.60 10.43
CA LEU A 430 8.12 4.54 9.75
C LEU A 430 9.53 4.40 10.34
N GLU A 431 10.21 5.51 10.65
CA GLU A 431 11.51 5.49 11.31
C GLU A 431 11.45 4.80 12.68
N ALA A 432 10.45 5.16 13.50
CA ALA A 432 10.26 4.57 14.81
C ALA A 432 9.96 3.07 14.74
N LEU A 433 9.12 2.64 13.81
CA LEU A 433 8.82 1.24 13.56
C LEU A 433 10.08 0.50 13.13
N MET A 434 10.82 0.99 12.13
CA MET A 434 12.07 0.38 11.65
C MET A 434 13.06 0.14 12.79
N LYS A 435 13.29 1.16 13.62
CA LYS A 435 14.18 1.06 14.78
C LYS A 435 13.69 0.01 15.78
N MET A 436 12.41 0.00 16.10
CA MET A 436 11.82 -0.96 17.02
C MET A 436 11.95 -2.41 16.50
N THR A 437 11.72 -2.66 15.20
CA THR A 437 11.86 -4.03 14.65
C THR A 437 13.30 -4.54 14.82
N ILE A 438 14.29 -3.67 14.57
CA ILE A 438 15.71 -4.03 14.71
C ILE A 438 16.03 -4.37 16.16
N GLU A 439 15.59 -3.56 17.10
CA GLU A 439 15.81 -3.76 18.54
C GLU A 439 15.13 -5.04 19.06
N GLN A 440 13.90 -5.33 18.62
CA GLN A 440 13.20 -6.56 18.99
C GLN A 440 13.80 -7.80 18.32
N ALA A 441 14.15 -7.74 17.03
CA ALA A 441 14.82 -8.83 16.34
C ALA A 441 16.16 -9.17 16.99
N ALA A 442 16.93 -8.15 17.37
CA ALA A 442 18.15 -8.29 18.14
C ALA A 442 17.95 -9.02 19.47
N LYS A 443 16.95 -8.60 20.25
CA LYS A 443 16.63 -9.20 21.55
C LYS A 443 16.15 -10.64 21.40
N ASN A 444 15.23 -10.87 20.47
CA ASN A 444 14.50 -12.14 20.35
C ASN A 444 15.36 -13.20 19.66
N PHE A 445 16.12 -12.85 18.62
CA PHE A 445 16.87 -13.81 17.79
C PHE A 445 18.39 -13.70 17.92
N GLY A 446 18.92 -12.55 18.35
CA GLY A 446 20.37 -12.37 18.54
C GLY A 446 20.92 -13.26 19.66
N GLY A 447 22.12 -13.81 19.46
CA GLY A 447 22.77 -14.66 20.45
C GLY A 447 23.67 -15.74 19.86
N LYS A 448 24.27 -16.54 20.75
CA LYS A 448 25.05 -17.73 20.37
C LYS A 448 24.20 -18.97 20.51
N TYR A 449 24.17 -19.79 19.47
CA TYR A 449 23.45 -21.05 19.44
C TYR A 449 24.45 -22.19 19.32
N LYS A 450 24.26 -23.28 20.07
CA LYS A 450 25.20 -24.41 20.09
C LYS A 450 24.48 -25.75 20.22
N ALA A 451 24.98 -26.77 19.52
CA ALA A 451 24.50 -28.13 19.71
C ALA A 451 25.11 -28.75 20.98
N SER A 452 24.33 -29.59 21.67
CA SER A 452 24.79 -30.30 22.86
C SER A 452 25.63 -31.54 22.54
N ASN A 453 25.41 -32.15 21.38
CA ASN A 453 25.93 -33.48 21.01
C ASN A 453 26.99 -33.45 19.89
N ILE A 454 27.19 -32.32 19.22
CA ILE A 454 28.13 -32.16 18.11
C ILE A 454 28.80 -30.78 18.19
N ASN A 455 30.02 -30.64 17.68
CA ASN A 455 30.72 -29.36 17.67
C ASN A 455 30.16 -28.43 16.58
N SER A 456 28.91 -28.00 16.72
CA SER A 456 28.25 -27.08 15.81
C SER A 456 27.71 -25.88 16.57
N SER A 457 27.88 -24.69 16.01
CA SER A 457 27.41 -23.45 16.61
C SER A 457 27.26 -22.34 15.59
N ILE A 458 26.33 -21.41 15.83
CA ILE A 458 26.24 -20.15 15.10
C ILE A 458 26.18 -18.96 16.06
N SER A 459 26.57 -17.79 15.56
CA SER A 459 26.43 -16.51 16.25
C SER A 459 25.56 -15.59 15.40
N VAL A 460 24.34 -15.34 15.85
CA VAL A 460 23.36 -14.46 15.18
C VAL A 460 23.50 -13.06 15.75
N LYS A 461 23.72 -12.09 14.87
CA LYS A 461 23.88 -10.67 15.19
C LYS A 461 22.99 -9.81 14.30
N TYR A 462 23.02 -8.51 14.56
CA TYR A 462 22.28 -7.49 13.83
C TYR A 462 23.15 -6.24 13.68
N ASP A 463 22.81 -5.42 12.70
CA ASP A 463 23.38 -4.11 12.46
C ASP A 463 22.28 -3.20 11.86
N SER A 464 22.65 -2.04 11.31
CA SER A 464 21.71 -1.12 10.67
C SER A 464 21.26 -1.56 9.27
N LEU A 465 21.85 -2.62 8.72
CA LEU A 465 21.51 -3.11 7.38
C LEU A 465 20.40 -4.17 7.48
N PRO A 466 19.59 -4.36 6.42
CA PRO A 466 18.50 -5.33 6.40
C PRO A 466 18.88 -6.76 6.80
N GLY A 467 18.05 -7.43 7.59
CA GLY A 467 18.25 -8.82 7.99
C GLY A 467 19.18 -9.01 9.18
N LEU A 468 18.95 -10.09 9.93
CA LEU A 468 19.92 -10.59 10.91
C LEU A 468 21.11 -11.18 10.15
N TYR A 469 22.30 -11.28 10.75
CA TYR A 469 23.44 -11.92 10.09
C TYR A 469 24.15 -12.96 10.94
N ILE A 470 24.69 -13.98 10.28
CA ILE A 470 25.50 -15.02 10.91
C ILE A 470 26.96 -14.58 10.89
N HIS A 471 27.51 -14.31 12.07
CA HIS A 471 28.89 -13.88 12.25
C HIS A 471 29.88 -15.04 12.32
N GLU A 472 29.54 -16.07 13.09
CA GLU A 472 30.33 -17.30 13.27
C GLU A 472 29.46 -18.48 12.84
N PHE A 473 30.00 -19.42 12.06
CA PHE A 473 29.30 -20.64 11.65
C PHE A 473 30.24 -21.84 11.66
N VAL A 474 30.09 -22.68 12.69
CA VAL A 474 30.83 -23.94 12.85
C VAL A 474 29.87 -25.11 12.67
N SER A 475 30.26 -26.10 11.85
CA SER A 475 29.54 -27.36 11.67
C SER A 475 30.48 -28.53 11.90
N ASN A 476 30.19 -29.34 12.92
CA ASN A 476 31.00 -30.50 13.31
C ASN A 476 32.52 -30.22 13.40
N GLY A 477 32.89 -29.10 14.01
CA GLY A 477 34.27 -28.66 14.20
C GLY A 477 34.93 -28.04 12.96
N THR A 478 34.20 -27.90 11.86
CA THR A 478 34.67 -27.24 10.64
C THR A 478 34.14 -25.82 10.57
N ASP A 479 34.97 -24.88 10.14
CA ASP A 479 34.55 -23.53 9.76
C ASP A 479 33.64 -23.63 8.52
N PHE A 480 32.33 -23.61 8.78
CA PHE A 480 31.34 -23.79 7.73
C PHE A 480 31.14 -22.50 6.92
N ARG A 481 31.48 -21.34 7.49
CA ARG A 481 31.54 -20.08 6.74
C ARG A 481 32.61 -20.15 5.65
N ALA A 482 33.78 -20.72 5.93
CA ALA A 482 34.80 -20.95 4.92
C ALA A 482 34.36 -21.95 3.85
N THR A 483 33.59 -22.97 4.23
CA THR A 483 33.00 -23.93 3.29
C THR A 483 32.00 -23.24 2.35
N LEU A 484 31.06 -22.46 2.89
CA LEU A 484 30.08 -21.71 2.11
C LEU A 484 30.77 -20.71 1.17
N ALA A 485 31.76 -19.96 1.65
CA ALA A 485 32.51 -19.01 0.83
C ALA A 485 33.15 -19.69 -0.40
N GLY A 486 33.74 -20.88 -0.21
CA GLY A 486 34.28 -21.66 -1.31
C GLY A 486 33.22 -22.15 -2.32
N ILE A 487 32.01 -22.49 -1.85
CA ILE A 487 30.89 -22.92 -2.71
C ILE A 487 30.35 -21.76 -3.54
N VAL A 488 30.19 -20.59 -2.93
CA VAL A 488 29.63 -19.39 -3.61
C VAL A 488 30.68 -18.56 -4.35
N GLY A 489 31.96 -18.95 -4.30
CA GLY A 489 33.04 -18.29 -5.03
C GLY A 489 33.62 -17.04 -4.36
N VAL A 490 33.34 -16.82 -3.07
CA VAL A 490 33.87 -15.70 -2.28
C VAL A 490 35.30 -16.03 -1.83
N ALA A 491 36.26 -15.17 -2.20
CA ALA A 491 37.68 -15.45 -2.08
C ALA A 491 38.16 -15.60 -0.62
N LYS A 492 37.63 -14.80 0.30
CA LYS A 492 37.95 -14.90 1.73
C LYS A 492 36.68 -15.18 2.53
N PRO A 493 36.71 -16.12 3.49
CA PRO A 493 35.56 -16.35 4.36
C PRO A 493 35.08 -15.10 5.08
N ALA A 494 35.97 -14.19 5.46
CA ALA A 494 35.63 -12.92 6.09
C ALA A 494 34.77 -12.01 5.19
N ASP A 495 34.87 -12.15 3.87
CA ASP A 495 34.17 -11.31 2.89
C ASP A 495 32.75 -11.84 2.57
N LEU A 496 32.35 -13.01 3.11
CA LEU A 496 31.01 -13.57 2.90
C LEU A 496 29.95 -12.95 3.83
N SER A 497 29.01 -12.17 3.32
CA SER A 497 27.78 -11.85 4.04
C SER A 497 26.85 -13.07 4.09
N ILE A 498 26.28 -13.37 5.26
CA ILE A 498 25.24 -14.39 5.46
C ILE A 498 24.08 -13.71 6.19
N ARG A 499 23.09 -13.20 5.46
CA ARG A 499 21.96 -12.45 6.03
C ARG A 499 20.67 -13.26 6.00
N LEU A 500 20.01 -13.34 7.13
CA LEU A 500 18.77 -14.07 7.37
C LEU A 500 17.58 -13.13 7.20
N TYR A 501 16.66 -13.51 6.32
CA TYR A 501 15.40 -12.82 6.09
C TYR A 501 14.23 -13.75 6.44
N PRO A 502 13.19 -13.27 7.13
CA PRO A 502 12.02 -14.08 7.45
C PRO A 502 11.25 -14.43 6.17
N THR A 503 10.77 -15.68 6.09
CA THR A 503 9.93 -16.14 4.97
C THR A 503 8.44 -15.89 5.19
N GLN A 504 8.07 -15.44 6.39
CA GLN A 504 6.70 -15.36 6.89
C GLN A 504 5.98 -16.72 7.01
N LEU A 505 6.70 -17.84 6.84
CA LEU A 505 6.21 -19.17 7.19
C LEU A 505 6.35 -19.35 8.70
N VAL A 506 5.21 -19.32 9.38
CA VAL A 506 5.10 -19.44 10.83
C VAL A 506 4.18 -20.60 11.18
N GLU A 507 4.64 -21.47 12.07
CA GLU A 507 3.85 -22.55 12.66
C GLU A 507 3.64 -22.22 14.15
N GLU A 508 2.39 -21.89 14.51
CA GLU A 508 2.01 -21.63 15.89
C GLU A 508 1.75 -22.92 16.66
N SER A 509 2.15 -22.96 17.93
CA SER A 509 1.92 -24.06 18.85
C SER A 509 1.57 -23.55 20.26
N GLY A 510 0.87 -24.33 21.08
CA GLY A 510 0.56 -23.92 22.46
C GLY A 510 1.79 -23.64 23.33
N SER A 511 2.99 -24.06 22.91
CA SER A 511 4.27 -23.85 23.59
C SER A 511 5.11 -22.69 23.03
N GLY A 512 4.66 -21.99 21.99
CA GLY A 512 5.43 -20.98 21.23
C GLY A 512 5.28 -21.18 19.73
N SER A 513 6.22 -20.73 18.91
CA SER A 513 6.11 -20.81 17.45
C SER A 513 7.39 -21.25 16.76
N LYS A 514 7.29 -21.70 15.51
CA LYS A 514 8.43 -21.92 14.62
C LYS A 514 8.38 -20.95 13.47
N GLN A 515 9.50 -20.32 13.16
CA GLN A 515 9.61 -19.34 12.08
C GLN A 515 10.75 -19.73 11.14
N ALA A 516 10.44 -19.83 9.85
CA ALA A 516 11.44 -20.14 8.83
C ALA A 516 12.06 -18.87 8.24
N PHE A 517 13.38 -18.91 8.07
CA PHE A 517 14.20 -17.88 7.47
C PHE A 517 14.93 -18.44 6.24
N ARG A 518 15.32 -17.54 5.34
CA ARG A 518 16.25 -17.83 4.25
C ARG A 518 17.48 -16.96 4.37
N ALA A 519 18.65 -17.57 4.18
CA ALA A 519 19.91 -16.88 4.15
C ALA A 519 20.25 -16.43 2.72
N VAL A 520 20.64 -15.17 2.56
CA VAL A 520 21.26 -14.66 1.33
C VAL A 520 22.77 -14.60 1.55
N PHE A 521 23.50 -15.21 0.63
CA PHE A 521 24.96 -15.26 0.60
C PHE A 521 25.48 -14.20 -0.39
N GLN A 522 26.31 -13.25 0.06
CA GLN A 522 26.84 -12.19 -0.82
C GLN A 522 28.32 -11.92 -0.54
N ASP A 523 29.09 -11.56 -1.55
CA ASP A 523 30.44 -11.03 -1.36
C ASP A 523 30.36 -9.55 -0.98
N ILE A 524 30.90 -9.17 0.19
CA ILE A 524 30.88 -7.76 0.62
C ILE A 524 31.86 -6.88 -0.15
N THR A 525 32.78 -7.49 -0.91
CA THR A 525 33.80 -6.81 -1.71
C THR A 525 33.42 -6.68 -3.18
N GLU A 526 32.36 -7.36 -3.62
CA GLU A 526 31.82 -7.17 -4.96
C GLU A 526 31.38 -5.71 -5.12
N LEU A 527 31.84 -5.11 -6.20
CA LEU A 527 31.43 -3.76 -6.56
C LEU A 527 29.95 -3.82 -6.91
N ALA A 528 29.11 -3.05 -6.20
CA ALA A 528 27.78 -2.73 -6.69
C ALA A 528 27.92 -2.22 -8.14
N ASP A 529 27.19 -2.81 -9.09
CA ASP A 529 27.32 -2.68 -10.56
C ASP A 529 27.45 -1.22 -11.06
N ASN A 530 28.58 -0.53 -10.85
CA ASN A 530 28.88 0.82 -11.33
C ASN A 530 27.67 1.80 -11.35
N GLY A 531 26.87 1.83 -10.27
CA GLY A 531 25.68 2.68 -10.15
C GLY A 531 24.37 2.11 -10.71
N THR A 532 24.36 0.85 -11.16
CA THR A 532 23.16 0.09 -11.51
C THR A 532 22.66 -0.64 -10.27
N PRO A 533 21.46 -0.35 -9.76
CA PRO A 533 20.93 -0.95 -8.53
C PRO A 533 20.40 -2.38 -8.75
N THR A 534 21.17 -3.25 -9.42
CA THR A 534 20.77 -4.63 -9.68
C THR A 534 20.66 -5.40 -8.36
N CYS A 535 19.46 -5.86 -8.01
CA CYS A 535 19.22 -6.69 -6.84
C CYS A 535 18.55 -8.01 -7.26
N VAL A 536 19.32 -9.10 -7.23
CA VAL A 536 18.93 -10.41 -7.80
C VAL A 536 18.97 -11.56 -6.79
N SER A 537 19.08 -11.29 -5.49
CA SER A 537 19.12 -12.33 -4.43
C SER A 537 17.94 -13.30 -4.48
N TRP A 538 16.80 -12.88 -5.02
CA TRP A 538 15.62 -13.73 -5.22
C TRP A 538 15.85 -14.91 -6.17
N LEU A 539 16.87 -14.85 -7.04
CA LEU A 539 17.26 -15.95 -7.94
C LEU A 539 18.00 -17.09 -7.23
N ASP A 540 18.58 -16.83 -6.06
CA ASP A 540 19.51 -17.75 -5.40
C ASP A 540 18.91 -18.49 -4.19
N LEU A 541 17.65 -18.21 -3.84
CA LEU A 541 16.95 -18.92 -2.77
C LEU A 541 16.79 -20.40 -3.09
N ASP A 542 17.10 -21.27 -2.12
CA ASP A 542 17.06 -22.73 -2.22
C ASP A 542 17.94 -23.32 -3.35
N LYS A 543 18.84 -22.51 -3.95
CA LYS A 543 19.74 -22.93 -5.05
C LYS A 543 20.77 -23.95 -4.59
N LEU A 544 21.30 -23.78 -3.38
CA LEU A 544 22.33 -24.64 -2.81
C LEU A 544 21.69 -25.63 -1.85
N GLN A 545 21.55 -26.88 -2.25
CA GLN A 545 20.94 -27.91 -1.42
C GLN A 545 21.93 -28.99 -0.98
N TYR A 546 21.71 -29.56 0.19
CA TYR A 546 22.38 -30.77 0.65
C TYR A 546 21.36 -31.81 1.11
N GLY A 547 21.30 -32.94 0.42
CA GLY A 547 20.32 -33.99 0.72
C GLY A 547 18.86 -33.56 0.53
N GLY A 548 18.59 -32.64 -0.40
CA GLY A 548 17.24 -32.14 -0.72
C GLY A 548 16.72 -31.05 0.23
N ARG A 549 17.61 -30.38 0.97
CA ARG A 549 17.29 -29.27 1.87
C ARG A 549 18.21 -28.10 1.58
N GLY A 550 17.68 -26.88 1.52
CA GLY A 550 18.44 -25.65 1.28
C GLY A 550 19.48 -25.38 2.37
N LEU A 551 20.72 -25.10 1.98
CA LEU A 551 21.80 -24.65 2.86
C LEU A 551 21.56 -23.24 3.42
N ASP A 552 20.60 -22.54 2.84
CA ASP A 552 20.08 -21.23 3.23
C ASP A 552 18.88 -21.32 4.19
N GLU A 553 18.37 -22.49 4.53
CA GLU A 553 17.21 -22.64 5.41
C GLU A 553 17.60 -22.67 6.90
N PHE A 554 16.96 -21.80 7.69
CA PHE A 554 17.08 -21.73 9.14
C PHE A 554 15.69 -21.69 9.76
N VAL A 555 15.41 -22.54 10.74
CA VAL A 555 14.10 -22.59 11.40
C VAL A 555 14.27 -22.31 12.88
N PHE A 556 13.85 -21.13 13.33
CA PHE A 556 13.91 -20.75 14.73
C PHE A 556 12.69 -21.28 15.46
N SER A 557 12.90 -21.85 16.65
CA SER A 557 11.82 -22.12 17.60
C SER A 557 11.80 -21.01 18.65
N LEU A 558 10.63 -20.44 18.87
CA LEU A 558 10.37 -19.35 19.80
C LEU A 558 9.55 -19.88 20.98
N ASP A 559 9.78 -19.33 22.17
CA ASP A 559 8.90 -19.55 23.33
C ASP A 559 7.63 -18.68 23.25
N GLN A 560 6.75 -18.79 24.25
CA GLN A 560 5.53 -17.99 24.33
C GLN A 560 5.77 -16.48 24.46
N SER A 561 6.99 -16.05 24.82
CA SER A 561 7.37 -14.64 24.87
C SER A 561 7.93 -14.11 23.53
N GLY A 562 7.98 -14.96 22.50
CA GLY A 562 8.57 -14.63 21.20
C GLY A 562 10.10 -14.65 21.19
N GLN A 563 10.76 -15.18 22.24
CA GLN A 563 12.21 -15.29 22.28
C GLN A 563 12.67 -16.61 21.66
N ALA A 564 13.69 -16.54 20.80
CA ALA A 564 14.27 -17.74 20.21
C ALA A 564 14.92 -18.58 21.30
N VAL A 565 14.57 -19.86 21.36
CA VAL A 565 15.16 -20.84 22.26
C VAL A 565 16.09 -21.79 21.52
N SER A 566 15.84 -22.04 20.24
CA SER A 566 16.69 -22.86 19.41
C SER A 566 16.57 -22.50 17.92
N VAL A 567 17.51 -23.00 17.12
CA VAL A 567 17.49 -22.92 15.67
C VAL A 567 17.87 -24.26 15.06
N GLU A 568 17.06 -24.74 14.14
CA GLU A 568 17.35 -25.90 13.29
C GLU A 568 17.97 -25.42 11.98
N ILE A 569 19.01 -26.13 11.53
CA ILE A 569 19.61 -25.97 10.20
C ILE A 569 19.36 -27.27 9.43
N PRO A 570 18.24 -27.40 8.69
CA PRO A 570 17.76 -28.68 8.19
C PRO A 570 18.75 -29.38 7.26
N ALA A 571 19.45 -28.64 6.38
CA ALA A 571 20.48 -29.19 5.50
C ALA A 571 21.64 -29.84 6.27
N LEU A 572 21.99 -29.31 7.43
CA LEU A 572 23.05 -29.85 8.28
C LEU A 572 22.54 -30.90 9.28
N ARG A 573 21.22 -31.07 9.40
CA ARG A 573 20.57 -31.99 10.35
C ARG A 573 21.02 -31.74 11.79
N VAL A 574 21.19 -30.47 12.15
CA VAL A 574 21.56 -30.03 13.49
C VAL A 574 20.51 -29.08 14.05
N SER A 575 20.28 -29.21 15.35
CA SER A 575 19.51 -28.26 16.15
C SER A 575 20.45 -27.65 17.18
N LEU A 576 20.40 -26.33 17.32
CA LEU A 576 21.29 -25.54 18.15
C LEU A 576 20.44 -24.80 19.20
N GLU A 577 20.72 -25.02 20.48
CA GLU A 577 20.05 -24.32 21.59
C GLU A 577 20.70 -22.94 21.78
N LYS A 578 19.88 -21.93 22.10
CA LYS A 578 20.36 -20.59 22.45
C LYS A 578 21.00 -20.64 23.84
N ASN A 579 22.23 -20.15 23.95
CA ASN A 579 22.98 -20.09 25.21
C ASN A 579 22.66 -18.84 26.04
#